data_AF-H2CL99-F1
#
_entry.id   AF-H2CL99-F1
#
_cell.length_a   1.000
_cell.length_b   1.000
_cell.length_c   1.000
_cell.angle_alpha   90.00
_cell.angle_beta   90.00
_cell.angle_gamma   90.00
#
_symmetry.space_group_name_H-M   'P 1'
#
loop_
_entity.id
_entity.type
_entity.pdbx_description
1 polymer ?
#
loop_
_entity_poly.entity_id
_entity_poly.type
_entity_poly.pdbx_seq_one_letter_code
_entity_poly.pdbx_strand_id
1 'polypeptide(L)'
;MKELIHKISEDLRRDFEVNPYDYTSAEIEAQVRVFNALMQHVDGYIVIDRNDAIPPFVNLRSNRLRMEWGFNGKRHDIMILKSESTATSYEDVEAIIEIKIGWGFTESHFKDTKVIKDMEILSEHRSKAFLLFFLANNFQDMTIEQQSFYSKGLSQLKTDYNVLTGHMLLIFRDLILQ
;
A
#
# COMPACT_ATOMS: atom_id res chain seq x y z
N MET A 1 -0.34 15.00 0.27
CA MET A 1 -0.10 13.55 0.32
C MET A 1 -1.07 12.74 -0.54
N LYS A 2 -2.40 12.79 -0.33
CA LYS A 2 -3.36 12.01 -1.14
C LYS A 2 -3.15 12.10 -2.65
N GLU A 3 -3.00 13.32 -3.17
CA GLU A 3 -2.75 13.56 -4.61
C GLU A 3 -1.46 12.88 -5.10
N LEU A 4 -0.41 12.89 -4.28
CA LEU A 4 0.85 12.21 -4.59
C LEU A 4 0.66 10.69 -4.62
N ILE A 5 -0.04 10.12 -3.63
CA ILE A 5 -0.34 8.69 -3.58
C ILE A 5 -1.15 8.26 -4.80
N HIS A 6 -2.14 9.05 -5.21
CA HIS A 6 -2.95 8.78 -6.40
C HIS A 6 -2.10 8.80 -7.67
N LYS A 7 -1.26 9.83 -7.82
CA LYS A 7 -0.35 9.95 -8.96
C LYS A 7 0.58 8.73 -9.05
N ILE A 8 1.23 8.36 -7.94
CA ILE A 8 2.14 7.21 -7.88
C ILE A 8 1.38 5.91 -8.16
N SER A 9 0.16 5.75 -7.63
CA SER A 9 -0.64 4.54 -7.84
C SER A 9 -1.00 4.36 -9.32
N GLU A 10 -1.31 5.44 -10.04
CA GLU A 10 -1.55 5.41 -11.48
C GLU A 10 -0.30 5.04 -12.29
N ASP A 11 0.85 5.60 -11.94
CA ASP A 11 2.11 5.29 -12.61
C ASP A 11 2.52 3.82 -12.34
N LEU A 12 2.36 3.34 -11.11
CA LEU A 12 2.58 1.94 -10.74
C LEU A 12 1.57 0.99 -11.39
N ARG A 13 0.30 1.40 -11.56
CA ARG A 13 -0.71 0.58 -12.26
C ARG A 13 -0.28 0.31 -13.70
N ARG A 14 0.25 1.32 -14.41
CA ARG A 14 0.73 1.16 -15.79
C ARG A 14 1.90 0.19 -15.88
N ASP A 15 2.81 0.21 -14.91
CA ASP A 15 3.91 -0.78 -14.85
C ASP A 15 3.38 -2.18 -14.47
N PHE A 16 2.45 -2.26 -13.51
CA PHE A 16 1.80 -3.49 -13.08
C PHE A 16 1.00 -4.18 -14.20
N GLU A 17 0.41 -3.40 -15.11
CA GLU A 17 -0.27 -3.89 -16.31
C GLU A 17 0.66 -4.79 -17.15
N VAL A 18 1.92 -4.37 -17.30
CA VAL A 18 2.95 -5.04 -18.11
C VAL A 18 3.68 -6.12 -17.30
N ASN A 19 3.98 -5.84 -16.04
CA ASN A 19 4.84 -6.64 -15.17
C ASN A 19 4.11 -7.17 -13.92
N PRO A 20 3.03 -7.97 -14.05
CA PRO A 20 2.17 -8.32 -12.91
C PRO A 20 2.86 -9.14 -11.82
N TYR A 21 3.81 -10.00 -12.21
CA TYR A 21 4.54 -10.84 -11.26
C TYR A 21 5.40 -10.03 -10.30
N ASP A 22 5.97 -8.92 -10.77
CA ASP A 22 6.86 -8.10 -9.95
C ASP A 22 6.14 -7.34 -8.81
N TYR A 23 4.81 -7.38 -8.79
CA TYR A 23 3.97 -6.78 -7.77
C TYR A 23 3.26 -7.82 -6.91
N THR A 24 3.19 -9.07 -7.35
CA THR A 24 2.26 -10.04 -6.75
C THR A 24 2.88 -11.42 -6.53
N SER A 25 4.18 -11.57 -6.80
CA SER A 25 5.03 -12.69 -6.36
C SER A 25 5.21 -12.70 -4.84
N ALA A 26 5.45 -11.52 -4.25
CA ALA A 26 5.67 -11.29 -2.83
C ALA A 26 5.33 -9.85 -2.45
N GLU A 27 4.72 -9.67 -1.28
CA GLU A 27 4.28 -8.35 -0.79
C GLU A 27 5.45 -7.34 -0.72
N ILE A 28 6.63 -7.79 -0.31
CA ILE A 28 7.85 -6.97 -0.26
C ILE A 28 8.27 -6.40 -1.62
N GLU A 29 7.98 -7.09 -2.74
CA GLU A 29 8.31 -6.55 -4.07
C GLU A 29 7.41 -5.36 -4.42
N ALA A 30 6.11 -5.47 -4.13
CA ALA A 30 5.19 -4.34 -4.24
C ALA A 30 5.59 -3.19 -3.30
N GLN A 31 5.97 -3.49 -2.05
CA GLN A 31 6.47 -2.49 -1.11
C GLN A 31 7.68 -1.73 -1.65
N VAL A 32 8.68 -2.44 -2.18
CA VAL A 32 9.87 -1.83 -2.79
C VAL A 32 9.50 -0.94 -3.99
N ARG A 33 8.54 -1.33 -4.83
CA ARG A 33 8.09 -0.51 -5.96
C ARG A 33 7.41 0.77 -5.52
N VAL A 34 6.49 0.68 -4.55
CA VAL A 34 5.84 1.85 -3.97
C VAL A 34 6.87 2.77 -3.32
N PHE A 35 7.80 2.20 -2.55
CA PHE A 35 8.90 2.95 -1.94
C PHE A 35 9.75 3.68 -2.99
N ASN A 36 10.16 2.99 -4.06
CA ASN A 36 10.99 3.58 -5.13
C ASN A 36 10.26 4.70 -5.87
N ALA A 37 8.95 4.58 -6.09
CA ALA A 37 8.15 5.65 -6.67
C ALA A 37 8.03 6.86 -5.72
N LEU A 38 7.88 6.61 -4.40
CA LEU A 38 7.86 7.67 -3.40
C LEU A 38 9.19 8.39 -3.29
N MET A 39 10.32 7.70 -3.41
CA MET A 39 11.68 8.27 -3.37
C MET A 39 11.92 9.36 -4.42
N GLN A 40 11.17 9.36 -5.53
CA GLN A 40 11.26 10.38 -6.57
C GLN A 40 10.59 11.71 -6.17
N HIS A 41 9.81 11.69 -5.09
CA HIS A 41 8.95 12.79 -4.65
C HIS A 41 9.12 13.14 -3.17
N VAL A 42 9.67 12.22 -2.38
CA VAL A 42 9.88 12.33 -0.94
C VAL A 42 11.21 11.66 -0.60
N ASP A 43 12.06 12.37 0.14
CA ASP A 43 13.32 11.81 0.62
C ASP A 43 13.06 10.63 1.61
N GLY A 44 13.57 9.39 1.38
CA GLY A 44 13.60 8.28 2.39
C GLY A 44 14.83 7.38 2.48
N TYR A 45 14.80 6.39 3.40
CA TYR A 45 15.72 5.23 3.48
C TYR A 45 14.98 3.91 3.28
N ILE A 46 15.65 2.99 2.58
CA ILE A 46 15.29 1.57 2.55
C ILE A 46 15.93 0.91 3.76
N VAL A 47 15.14 0.35 4.66
CA VAL A 47 15.59 -0.67 5.61
C VAL A 47 14.81 -1.93 5.26
N ILE A 48 15.49 -2.92 4.68
CA ILE A 48 14.91 -4.21 4.36
C ILE A 48 15.61 -5.25 5.22
N ASP A 49 14.89 -5.78 6.21
CA ASP A 49 15.35 -6.90 7.03
C ASP A 49 15.07 -8.24 6.32
N ARG A 50 15.55 -8.36 5.06
CA ARG A 50 15.61 -9.62 4.30
C ARG A 50 17.07 -9.97 4.04
N ASN A 51 17.64 -10.75 4.96
CA ASN A 51 19.02 -11.24 4.85
C ASN A 51 19.25 -12.19 3.66
N ASP A 52 18.19 -12.58 2.94
CA ASP A 52 18.17 -13.50 1.80
C ASP A 52 18.01 -12.83 0.42
N ALA A 53 17.86 -11.50 0.36
CA ALA A 53 17.73 -10.79 -0.92
C ALA A 53 19.04 -10.81 -1.74
N ILE A 54 18.95 -11.13 -3.04
CA ILE A 54 20.07 -11.11 -3.99
C ILE A 54 19.75 -10.17 -5.16
N PRO A 55 20.48 -9.06 -5.35
CA PRO A 55 21.55 -8.55 -4.49
C PRO A 55 21.02 -8.02 -3.15
N PRO A 56 21.84 -8.00 -2.08
CA PRO A 56 21.46 -7.42 -0.79
C PRO A 56 21.17 -5.94 -0.96
N PHE A 57 20.11 -5.46 -0.32
CA PHE A 57 19.76 -4.04 -0.34
C PHE A 57 20.82 -3.20 0.37
N VAL A 58 21.29 -2.14 -0.27
CA VAL A 58 22.21 -1.18 0.33
C VAL A 58 21.38 -0.22 1.17
N ASN A 59 21.68 -0.13 2.48
CA ASN A 59 21.11 0.89 3.36
C ASN A 59 21.45 2.29 2.81
N LEU A 60 20.50 2.93 2.15
CA LEU A 60 20.63 4.31 1.65
C LEU A 60 20.12 5.26 2.73
N ARG A 61 20.93 6.22 3.19
CA ARG A 61 20.48 7.26 4.13
C ARG A 61 19.60 8.28 3.38
N SER A 62 18.37 8.47 3.81
CA SER A 62 17.69 9.76 3.64
C SER A 62 16.51 9.91 4.60
N ASN A 63 16.15 11.13 4.98
CA ASN A 63 15.71 11.36 6.35
C ASN A 63 14.18 11.23 6.62
N ARG A 64 13.31 11.23 5.59
CA ARG A 64 11.82 11.23 5.61
C ARG A 64 11.08 9.88 5.68
N LEU A 65 11.23 9.10 4.61
CA LEU A 65 10.41 7.94 4.25
C LEU A 65 11.04 6.63 4.73
N ARG A 66 10.33 5.90 5.60
CA ARG A 66 10.72 4.66 6.28
C ARG A 66 9.98 3.46 5.68
N MET A 67 10.61 2.29 5.54
CA MET A 67 9.97 1.04 5.08
C MET A 67 10.12 -0.06 6.15
N GLU A 68 9.11 -0.94 6.27
CA GLU A 68 9.04 -2.03 7.26
C GLU A 68 9.35 -1.55 8.69
N TRP A 69 8.84 -0.38 9.05
CA TRP A 69 9.26 0.36 10.24
C TRP A 69 8.38 0.03 11.46
N GLY A 70 9.04 -0.37 12.55
CA GLY A 70 8.39 -0.58 13.84
C GLY A 70 8.14 0.74 14.59
N PHE A 71 6.88 1.04 14.89
CA PHE A 71 6.46 2.24 15.60
C PHE A 71 5.26 1.97 16.51
N ASN A 72 5.36 2.34 17.79
CA ASN A 72 4.31 2.13 18.80
C ASN A 72 3.74 0.70 18.83
N GLY A 73 4.62 -0.31 18.73
CA GLY A 73 4.23 -1.72 18.77
C GLY A 73 3.59 -2.27 17.48
N LYS A 74 3.43 -1.44 16.45
CA LYS A 74 2.98 -1.85 15.12
C LYS A 74 4.16 -1.79 14.15
N ARG A 75 4.17 -2.66 13.14
CA ARG A 75 5.07 -2.54 11.97
C ARG A 75 4.22 -2.08 10.79
N HIS A 76 4.70 -1.04 10.12
CA HIS A 76 4.07 -0.44 8.95
C HIS A 76 4.91 -0.70 7.71
N ASP A 77 4.26 -0.99 6.60
CA ASP A 77 4.96 -1.29 5.35
C ASP A 77 5.77 -0.07 4.89
N ILE A 78 5.15 1.10 4.85
CA ILE A 78 5.83 2.38 4.56
C ILE A 78 5.29 3.48 5.47
N MET A 79 6.18 4.32 6.00
CA MET A 79 5.84 5.47 6.83
C MET A 79 6.61 6.72 6.38
N ILE A 80 5.92 7.84 6.20
CA ILE A 80 6.53 9.13 5.83
C ILE A 80 6.48 10.05 7.04
N LEU A 81 7.64 10.51 7.52
CA LEU A 81 7.70 11.48 8.61
C LEU A 81 7.56 12.92 8.09
N LYS A 82 7.02 13.81 8.92
CA LYS A 82 6.92 15.25 8.61
C LYS A 82 8.29 15.92 8.55
N SER A 83 9.25 15.42 9.33
CA SER A 83 10.61 15.95 9.45
C SER A 83 11.63 14.82 9.54
N GLU A 84 12.91 15.19 9.42
CA GLU A 84 14.05 14.28 9.45
C GLU A 84 14.31 13.62 10.81
N SER A 85 13.70 14.18 11.86
CA SER A 85 13.81 13.70 13.23
C SER A 85 13.09 12.38 13.46
N THR A 86 13.54 11.63 14.45
CA THR A 86 12.85 10.43 14.93
C THR A 86 11.43 10.76 15.36
N ALA A 87 10.44 10.04 14.83
CA ALA A 87 9.06 10.16 15.28
C ALA A 87 8.93 9.68 16.74
N THR A 88 8.20 10.45 17.53
CA THR A 88 7.86 10.11 18.93
C THR A 88 6.38 9.84 19.10
N SER A 89 5.57 10.36 18.18
CA SER A 89 4.13 10.10 18.10
C SER A 89 3.66 10.02 16.64
N TYR A 90 2.43 9.54 16.41
CA TYR A 90 1.82 9.59 15.08
C TYR A 90 1.58 11.02 14.60
N GLU A 91 1.66 12.06 15.45
CA GLU A 91 1.62 13.44 14.99
C GLU A 91 2.87 13.85 14.21
N ASP A 92 4.00 13.17 14.40
CA ASP A 92 5.23 13.38 13.62
C ASP A 92 5.17 12.67 12.25
N VAL A 93 4.12 11.89 12.02
CA VAL A 93 3.91 11.12 10.79
C VAL A 93 3.01 11.90 9.84
N GLU A 94 3.48 12.04 8.60
CA GLU A 94 2.76 12.63 7.48
C GLU A 94 1.91 11.61 6.74
N ALA A 95 2.42 10.38 6.56
CA ALA A 95 1.70 9.30 5.91
C ALA A 95 2.06 7.92 6.47
N ILE A 96 1.09 7.01 6.44
CA ILE A 96 1.27 5.57 6.65
C ILE A 96 0.71 4.90 5.41
N ILE A 97 1.42 3.96 4.81
CA ILE A 97 0.99 3.27 3.61
C ILE A 97 1.17 1.79 3.86
N GLU A 98 0.06 1.07 3.92
CA GLU A 98 0.02 -0.39 3.98
C GLU A 98 -0.24 -0.94 2.57
N ILE A 99 0.36 -2.09 2.28
CA ILE A 99 0.40 -2.67 0.94
C ILE A 99 -0.04 -4.12 1.04
N LYS A 100 -0.94 -4.53 0.16
CA LYS A 100 -1.42 -5.91 0.05
C LYS A 100 -1.40 -6.36 -1.38
N ILE A 101 -1.27 -7.67 -1.57
CA ILE A 101 -1.20 -8.31 -2.87
C ILE A 101 -2.17 -9.48 -2.94
N GLY A 102 -2.69 -9.78 -4.13
CA GLY A 102 -3.67 -10.86 -4.29
C GLY A 102 -3.81 -11.37 -5.73
N TRP A 103 -4.21 -12.63 -5.84
CA TRP A 103 -4.46 -13.31 -7.10
C TRP A 103 -5.85 -13.96 -7.10
N GLY A 104 -6.54 -13.84 -8.22
CA GLY A 104 -7.80 -14.53 -8.44
C GLY A 104 -8.98 -13.86 -7.73
N PHE A 105 -9.99 -14.67 -7.43
CA PHE A 105 -11.26 -14.24 -6.84
C PHE A 105 -11.49 -14.98 -5.52
N THR A 106 -11.42 -14.26 -4.40
CA THR A 106 -11.55 -14.84 -3.06
C THR A 106 -12.03 -13.83 -2.04
N GLU A 107 -12.83 -14.29 -1.08
CA GLU A 107 -13.27 -13.49 0.07
C GLU A 107 -12.12 -13.07 0.99
N SER A 108 -11.00 -13.81 0.97
CA SER A 108 -9.84 -13.48 1.81
C SER A 108 -9.26 -12.11 1.49
N HIS A 109 -9.44 -11.59 0.28
CA HIS A 109 -9.02 -10.22 -0.06
C HIS A 109 -9.69 -9.14 0.79
N PHE A 110 -10.80 -9.44 1.48
CA PHE A 110 -11.47 -8.50 2.37
C PHE A 110 -11.57 -8.98 3.81
N LYS A 111 -11.46 -10.29 4.05
CA LYS A 111 -11.67 -10.91 5.37
C LYS A 111 -10.39 -11.44 6.02
N ASP A 112 -9.25 -11.41 5.32
CA ASP A 112 -7.99 -11.83 5.91
C ASP A 112 -7.62 -10.94 7.10
N THR A 113 -7.09 -11.55 8.16
CA THR A 113 -6.78 -10.87 9.42
C THR A 113 -5.75 -9.75 9.24
N LYS A 114 -4.82 -9.88 8.26
CA LYS A 114 -3.87 -8.81 7.94
C LYS A 114 -4.56 -7.62 7.28
N VAL A 115 -5.52 -7.87 6.37
CA VAL A 115 -6.32 -6.81 5.74
C VAL A 115 -7.12 -6.07 6.81
N ILE A 116 -7.77 -6.81 7.72
CA ILE A 116 -8.54 -6.20 8.81
C ILE A 116 -7.67 -5.33 9.72
N LYS A 117 -6.47 -5.80 10.09
CA LYS A 117 -5.50 -5.01 10.86
C LYS A 117 -5.14 -3.70 10.15
N ASP A 118 -4.93 -3.73 8.84
CA ASP A 118 -4.58 -2.53 8.08
C ASP A 118 -5.78 -1.58 7.97
N MET A 119 -7.00 -2.12 7.88
CA MET A 119 -8.24 -1.32 7.94
C MET A 119 -8.40 -0.60 9.30
N GLU A 120 -8.00 -1.24 10.41
CA GLU A 120 -7.96 -0.58 11.73
C GLU A 120 -6.97 0.58 11.75
N ILE A 121 -5.78 0.43 11.13
CA ILE A 121 -4.80 1.53 10.99
C ILE A 121 -5.40 2.68 10.18
N LEU A 122 -6.11 2.37 9.08
CA LEU A 122 -6.81 3.38 8.29
C LEU A 122 -7.89 4.10 9.11
N SER A 123 -8.60 3.39 9.97
CA SER A 123 -9.64 3.99 10.84
C SER A 123 -9.03 4.89 11.91
N GLU A 124 -8.00 4.41 12.62
CA GLU A 124 -7.27 5.14 13.67
C GLU A 124 -6.57 6.39 13.12
N HIS A 125 -6.06 6.33 11.88
CA HIS A 125 -5.24 7.36 11.25
C HIS A 125 -5.81 7.87 9.93
N ARG A 126 -7.15 8.03 9.87
CA ARG A 126 -7.95 8.34 8.67
C ARG A 126 -7.44 9.40 7.69
N SER A 127 -6.70 10.40 8.15
CA SER A 127 -6.20 11.50 7.30
C SER A 127 -4.78 11.26 6.75
N LYS A 128 -4.06 10.25 7.25
CA LYS A 128 -2.67 9.98 6.90
C LYS A 128 -2.39 8.54 6.49
N ALA A 129 -3.27 7.60 6.83
CA ALA A 129 -3.13 6.20 6.43
C ALA A 129 -3.74 5.92 5.05
N PHE A 130 -3.07 5.08 4.28
CA PHE A 130 -3.45 4.64 2.94
C PHE A 130 -3.27 3.13 2.83
N LEU A 131 -4.17 2.44 2.12
CA LEU A 131 -4.04 1.03 1.77
C LEU A 131 -4.00 0.89 0.24
N LEU A 132 -2.91 0.31 -0.27
CA LEU A 132 -2.73 -0.02 -1.68
C LEU A 132 -2.82 -1.54 -1.86
N PHE A 133 -3.84 -2.02 -2.54
CA PHE A 133 -4.04 -3.45 -2.75
C PHE A 133 -3.85 -3.79 -4.23
N PHE A 134 -2.71 -4.39 -4.58
CA PHE A 134 -2.42 -4.84 -5.94
C PHE A 134 -3.08 -6.20 -6.21
N LEU A 135 -3.98 -6.23 -7.19
CA LEU A 135 -4.73 -7.43 -7.58
C LEU A 135 -4.36 -7.80 -9.02
N ALA A 136 -3.76 -8.99 -9.21
CA ALA A 136 -3.14 -9.42 -10.48
C ALA A 136 -4.10 -9.58 -11.67
N ASN A 137 -5.40 -9.39 -11.45
CA ASN A 137 -6.42 -9.56 -12.47
C ASN A 137 -6.63 -8.25 -13.26
N ASN A 138 -7.07 -8.39 -14.51
CA ASN A 138 -7.73 -7.30 -15.24
C ASN A 138 -9.18 -7.24 -14.77
N PHE A 139 -9.61 -6.11 -14.22
CA PHE A 139 -10.96 -5.92 -13.70
C PHE A 139 -12.02 -6.03 -14.81
N GLN A 140 -11.74 -5.48 -16.00
CA GLN A 140 -12.70 -5.48 -17.11
C GLN A 140 -12.89 -6.87 -17.72
N ASP A 141 -11.91 -7.76 -17.58
CA ASP A 141 -12.01 -9.16 -18.05
C ASP A 141 -12.75 -10.07 -17.06
N MET A 142 -13.01 -9.61 -15.85
CA MET A 142 -13.76 -10.37 -14.84
C MET A 142 -15.25 -10.48 -15.18
N THR A 143 -15.92 -11.47 -14.59
CA THR A 143 -17.38 -11.56 -14.66
C THR A 143 -18.04 -10.40 -13.90
N ILE A 144 -19.28 -10.05 -14.25
CA ILE A 144 -20.06 -9.02 -13.57
C ILE A 144 -20.18 -9.31 -12.06
N GLU A 145 -20.32 -10.57 -11.69
CA GLU A 145 -20.37 -11.00 -10.28
C GLU A 145 -19.07 -10.66 -9.54
N GLN A 146 -17.92 -10.97 -10.15
CA GLN A 146 -16.61 -10.68 -9.57
C GLN A 146 -16.35 -9.17 -9.48
N GLN A 147 -16.68 -8.41 -10.53
CA GLN A 147 -16.59 -6.95 -10.51
C GLN A 147 -17.49 -6.35 -9.41
N SER A 148 -18.70 -6.88 -9.25
CA SER A 148 -19.64 -6.45 -8.21
C SER A 148 -19.13 -6.78 -6.81
N PHE A 149 -18.54 -7.97 -6.62
CA PHE A 149 -17.93 -8.37 -5.36
C PHE A 149 -16.84 -7.39 -4.93
N TYR A 150 -15.90 -7.04 -5.81
CA TYR A 150 -14.83 -6.11 -5.47
C TYR A 150 -15.35 -4.69 -5.21
N SER A 151 -16.27 -4.20 -6.03
CA SER A 151 -16.85 -2.86 -5.88
C SER A 151 -17.66 -2.72 -4.58
N LYS A 152 -18.48 -3.73 -4.26
CA LYS A 152 -19.28 -3.76 -3.02
C LYS A 152 -18.41 -4.00 -1.80
N GLY A 153 -17.44 -4.91 -1.88
CA GLY A 153 -16.49 -5.19 -0.79
C GLY A 153 -15.69 -3.95 -0.39
N LEU A 154 -15.15 -3.23 -1.38
CA LEU A 154 -14.48 -1.95 -1.17
C LEU A 154 -15.40 -0.93 -0.49
N SER A 155 -16.63 -0.79 -0.99
CA SER A 155 -17.62 0.15 -0.43
C SER A 155 -18.01 -0.20 1.01
N GLN A 156 -18.17 -1.49 1.29
CA GLN A 156 -18.50 -2.01 2.62
C GLN A 156 -17.36 -1.75 3.60
N LEU A 157 -16.13 -2.11 3.26
CA LEU A 157 -14.96 -1.86 4.11
C LEU A 157 -14.77 -0.37 4.41
N LYS A 158 -14.96 0.51 3.43
CA LYS A 158 -14.91 1.96 3.67
C LYS A 158 -15.97 2.43 4.66
N THR A 159 -17.16 1.86 4.58
CA THR A 159 -18.27 2.21 5.47
C THR A 159 -17.97 1.70 6.88
N ASP A 160 -17.58 0.43 7.02
CA ASP A 160 -17.36 -0.23 8.31
C ASP A 160 -16.20 0.41 9.09
N TYR A 161 -15.14 0.83 8.39
CA TYR A 161 -13.95 1.41 9.01
C TYR A 161 -13.86 2.93 8.88
N ASN A 162 -14.90 3.59 8.34
CA ASN A 162 -14.97 5.03 8.13
C ASN A 162 -13.76 5.58 7.33
N VAL A 163 -13.38 4.87 6.27
CA VAL A 163 -12.23 5.23 5.43
C VAL A 163 -12.61 6.32 4.43
N LEU A 164 -11.78 7.35 4.35
CA LEU A 164 -11.97 8.47 3.42
C LEU A 164 -11.75 8.04 1.96
N THR A 165 -12.51 8.62 1.03
CA THR A 165 -12.34 8.41 -0.41
C THR A 165 -10.89 8.65 -0.84
N GLY A 166 -10.33 7.70 -1.58
CA GLY A 166 -8.94 7.76 -2.05
C GLY A 166 -7.88 7.36 -1.02
N HIS A 167 -8.27 6.87 0.17
CA HIS A 167 -7.34 6.29 1.15
C HIS A 167 -7.25 4.77 1.08
N MET A 168 -8.15 4.11 0.33
CA MET A 168 -8.06 2.69 0.02
C MET A 168 -8.23 2.52 -1.48
N LEU A 169 -7.19 1.96 -2.12
CA LEU A 169 -7.11 1.77 -3.56
C LEU A 169 -6.98 0.28 -3.87
N LEU A 170 -7.93 -0.28 -4.62
CA LEU A 170 -7.76 -1.59 -5.24
C LEU A 170 -7.17 -1.36 -6.63
N ILE A 171 -5.91 -1.73 -6.79
CA ILE A 171 -5.11 -1.49 -8.00
C ILE A 171 -5.14 -2.79 -8.81
N PHE A 172 -6.03 -2.84 -9.80
CA PHE A 172 -6.01 -3.88 -10.82
C PHE A 172 -5.04 -3.48 -11.93
N ARG A 173 -4.72 -4.43 -12.80
CA ARG A 173 -3.79 -4.19 -13.92
C ARG A 173 -4.30 -3.14 -14.89
N ASP A 174 -5.61 -3.03 -15.08
CA ASP A 174 -6.29 -2.17 -16.07
C ASP A 174 -7.09 -1.01 -15.44
N LEU A 175 -7.28 -1.00 -14.12
CA LEU A 175 -8.13 -0.04 -13.42
C LEU A 175 -7.73 0.15 -11.95
N ILE A 176 -7.96 1.34 -11.39
CA ILE A 176 -7.97 1.56 -9.94
C ILE A 176 -9.40 1.79 -9.47
N LEU A 177 -9.85 1.01 -8.48
CA LEU A 177 -11.07 1.29 -7.73
C LEU A 177 -10.72 2.07 -6.45
N GLN A 178 -11.46 3.13 -6.16
CA GLN A 178 -11.12 4.10 -5.10
C GLN A 178 -12.32 4.62 -4.32
#